data_AF-A0A0F3GYN8-F1
#
_entry.id   AF-A0A0F3GYN8-F1
#
_cell.length_a   1.000
_cell.length_b   1.000
_cell.length_c   1.000
_cell.angle_alpha   90.00
_cell.angle_beta   90.00
_cell.angle_gamma   90.00
#
_symmetry.space_group_name_H-M   'P 1'
#
loop_
_entity.id
_entity.type
_entity.pdbx_description
1 polymer ?
#
loop_
_entity_poly.entity_id
_entity_poly.type
_entity_poly.pdbx_seq_one_letter_code
_entity_poly.pdbx_strand_id
1 'polypeptide(L)'
;MVTGNEDAAKTDSALNWPALARGSDTLVFLMAVKNVQSITQRLIEHGKNPQTPAAIIRWGTRSDQVTITGTLGQLPELVKTNGIKPPSVIVIGQTVGLRDRLNWYERRPLFGQRVLITRPYTQDYESLESIGAEIYEFPTIKTIAPESYNALDQCIDVIEGYHWLIITSANGFKFFLERLLYRGKDIRDLRGLKICAIGEKTAQSIRDYGCRVDVVPDEFNAEGLIKMFTDSGVISIAGMRLLLPRAQEAREVFPDMVRQLGGHIDTPTAYRAVKHEGHIKRLVRFLREGKITVATFTSAATFNYLLQSLDEQNLKLFKDITIAAIGPVTAKAITKAGFTVQVIPQKATVQAMVEAIVSYFVSQRAGS
;
A
#
# COMPACT_ATOMS: atom_id res chain seq x y z
N MET A 1 -30.00 -13.38 12.97
CA MET A 1 -29.59 -12.19 12.18
C MET A 1 -30.72 -11.88 11.21
N VAL A 2 -31.11 -10.60 11.05
CA VAL A 2 -32.33 -10.21 10.35
C VAL A 2 -32.08 -8.93 9.53
N THR A 3 -32.76 -8.76 8.40
CA THR A 3 -32.81 -7.46 7.70
C THR A 3 -33.76 -6.52 8.43
N GLY A 4 -33.34 -5.27 8.66
CA GLY A 4 -34.20 -4.20 9.14
C GLY A 4 -34.83 -3.38 8.02
N ASN A 5 -34.54 -3.71 6.75
CA ASN A 5 -35.14 -3.07 5.59
C ASN A 5 -36.43 -3.80 5.21
N GLU A 6 -37.51 -3.55 5.95
CA GLU A 6 -38.87 -3.84 5.52
C GLU A 6 -39.51 -2.57 4.96
N ASP A 7 -40.38 -2.74 3.96
CA ASP A 7 -41.15 -1.65 3.38
C ASP A 7 -42.19 -1.16 4.39
N ALA A 8 -42.10 0.12 4.78
CA ALA A 8 -42.98 0.72 5.78
C ALA A 8 -44.46 0.75 5.33
N ALA A 9 -44.72 0.57 4.02
CA ALA A 9 -46.07 0.52 3.45
C ALA A 9 -46.74 -0.86 3.52
N LYS A 10 -46.03 -1.92 3.94
CA LYS A 10 -46.63 -3.25 4.12
C LYS A 10 -47.30 -3.36 5.49
N THR A 11 -48.58 -3.73 5.48
CA THR A 11 -49.39 -3.98 6.69
C THR A 11 -48.91 -5.21 7.46
N ASP A 12 -48.40 -6.23 6.77
CA ASP A 12 -47.80 -7.42 7.39
C ASP A 12 -46.27 -7.40 7.29
N SER A 13 -45.62 -7.45 8.45
CA SER A 13 -44.19 -7.67 8.56
C SER A 13 -43.88 -9.15 8.26
N ALA A 14 -42.83 -9.41 7.48
CA ALA A 14 -42.33 -10.77 7.28
C ALA A 14 -41.62 -11.30 8.54
N LEU A 15 -41.38 -10.44 9.54
CA LEU A 15 -40.70 -10.78 10.78
C LEU A 15 -41.67 -11.19 11.88
N ASN A 16 -41.38 -12.34 12.49
CA ASN A 16 -42.05 -12.79 13.70
C ASN A 16 -41.53 -12.01 14.93
N TRP A 17 -42.07 -10.82 15.16
CA TRP A 17 -41.69 -9.94 16.27
C TRP A 17 -41.81 -10.58 17.67
N PRO A 18 -42.87 -11.34 17.99
CA PRO A 18 -42.92 -12.10 19.25
C PRO A 18 -41.72 -13.02 19.45
N ALA A 19 -41.33 -13.78 18.42
CA ALA A 19 -40.20 -14.70 18.49
C ALA A 19 -38.86 -13.95 18.62
N LEU A 20 -38.70 -12.82 17.92
CA LEU A 20 -37.50 -11.98 18.01
C LEU A 20 -37.35 -11.33 19.39
N ALA A 21 -38.46 -10.81 19.95
CA ALA A 21 -38.45 -10.14 21.24
C ALA A 21 -38.08 -11.10 22.38
N ARG A 22 -38.66 -12.31 22.38
CA ARG A 22 -38.60 -13.26 23.51
C ARG A 22 -37.60 -14.41 23.33
N GLY A 23 -37.29 -14.81 22.10
CA GLY A 23 -36.56 -16.05 21.82
C GLY A 23 -35.05 -15.89 21.63
N SER A 24 -34.55 -14.70 21.32
CA SER A 24 -33.12 -14.47 21.07
C SER A 24 -32.47 -13.57 22.13
N ASP A 25 -31.37 -14.04 22.70
CA ASP A 25 -30.54 -13.26 23.62
C ASP A 25 -29.81 -12.12 22.91
N THR A 26 -29.39 -12.33 21.66
CA THR A 26 -28.74 -11.34 20.81
C THR A 26 -29.41 -11.27 19.45
N LEU A 27 -29.84 -10.07 19.08
CA LEU A 27 -30.39 -9.73 17.77
C LEU A 27 -29.37 -8.90 17.00
N VAL A 28 -29.19 -9.24 15.72
CA VAL A 28 -28.35 -8.47 14.80
C VAL A 28 -29.21 -8.06 13.61
N PHE A 29 -29.37 -6.76 13.43
CA PHE A 29 -30.11 -6.15 12.35
C PHE A 29 -29.18 -5.50 11.34
N LEU A 30 -29.31 -5.92 10.08
CA LEU A 30 -28.62 -5.33 8.94
C LEU A 30 -29.53 -4.28 8.27
N MET A 31 -28.95 -3.21 7.72
CA MET A 31 -29.72 -2.20 6.95
C MET A 31 -30.87 -1.54 7.73
N ALA A 32 -30.77 -1.47 9.06
CA ALA A 32 -31.87 -1.06 9.93
C ALA A 32 -31.94 0.44 10.22
N VAL A 33 -30.93 1.23 9.84
CA VAL A 33 -30.79 2.63 10.24
C VAL A 33 -32.03 3.47 9.93
N LYS A 34 -32.63 3.29 8.75
CA LYS A 34 -33.84 4.04 8.34
C LYS A 34 -35.09 3.65 9.13
N ASN A 35 -35.17 2.39 9.58
CA ASN A 35 -36.34 1.82 10.23
C ASN A 35 -36.13 1.62 11.74
N VAL A 36 -35.06 2.17 12.30
CA VAL A 36 -34.63 1.91 13.68
C VAL A 36 -35.74 2.18 14.69
N GLN A 37 -36.52 3.25 14.50
CA GLN A 37 -37.64 3.62 15.36
C GLN A 37 -38.74 2.56 15.37
N SER A 38 -39.15 2.08 14.18
CA SER A 38 -40.17 1.05 14.04
C SER A 38 -39.70 -0.28 14.64
N ILE A 39 -38.45 -0.67 14.37
CA ILE A 39 -37.84 -1.90 14.89
C ILE A 39 -37.81 -1.88 16.42
N THR A 40 -37.35 -0.77 17.02
CA THR A 40 -37.23 -0.64 18.48
C THR A 40 -38.60 -0.68 19.15
N GLN A 41 -39.59 0.01 18.56
CA GLN A 41 -40.95 0.04 19.07
C GLN A 41 -41.59 -1.36 19.06
N ARG A 42 -41.54 -2.07 17.93
CA ARG A 42 -42.10 -3.43 17.82
C ARG A 42 -41.43 -4.41 18.78
N LEU A 43 -40.11 -4.35 18.95
CA LEU A 43 -39.42 -5.22 19.92
C LEU A 43 -39.89 -4.96 21.35
N ILE A 44 -40.11 -3.70 21.73
CA ILE A 44 -40.61 -3.32 23.06
C ILE A 44 -42.06 -3.76 23.26
N GLU A 45 -42.94 -3.51 22.28
CA GLU A 45 -44.35 -3.91 22.30
C GLU A 45 -44.52 -5.42 22.48
N HIS A 46 -43.62 -6.21 21.88
CA HIS A 46 -43.63 -7.67 21.99
C HIS A 46 -42.89 -8.23 23.22
N GLY A 47 -42.43 -7.36 24.12
CA GLY A 47 -41.97 -7.70 25.47
C GLY A 47 -40.45 -7.66 25.67
N LYS A 48 -39.66 -7.09 24.75
CA LYS A 48 -38.22 -6.91 24.98
C LYS A 48 -37.99 -5.67 25.86
N ASN A 49 -37.17 -5.81 26.90
CA ASN A 49 -36.93 -4.72 27.85
C ASN A 49 -36.28 -3.50 27.15
N PRO A 50 -36.83 -2.27 27.27
CA PRO A 50 -36.22 -1.06 26.70
C PRO A 50 -34.79 -0.78 27.16
N GLN A 51 -34.41 -1.27 28.33
CA GLN A 51 -33.06 -1.15 28.90
C GLN A 51 -32.07 -2.20 28.37
N THR A 52 -32.50 -3.07 27.45
CA THR A 52 -31.60 -4.07 26.84
C THR A 52 -30.42 -3.35 26.16
N PRO A 53 -29.17 -3.73 26.44
CA PRO A 53 -28.01 -3.12 25.81
C PRO A 53 -28.06 -3.22 24.29
N ALA A 54 -27.62 -2.16 23.60
CA ALA A 54 -27.63 -2.08 22.16
C ALA A 54 -26.42 -1.29 21.63
N ALA A 55 -25.96 -1.65 20.43
CA ALA A 55 -24.86 -0.99 19.73
C ALA A 55 -25.22 -0.73 18.27
N ILE A 56 -24.76 0.40 17.76
CA ILE A 56 -24.80 0.76 16.35
C ILE A 56 -23.36 0.82 15.87
N ILE A 57 -23.03 -0.01 14.89
CA ILE A 57 -21.68 -0.12 14.33
C ILE A 57 -21.76 0.30 12.86
N ARG A 58 -21.18 1.45 12.54
CA ARG A 58 -21.07 1.97 11.17
C ARG A 58 -19.68 1.69 10.63
N TRP A 59 -19.60 1.31 9.36
CA TRP A 59 -18.32 0.99 8.70
C TRP A 59 -17.46 -0.01 9.49
N GLY A 60 -18.10 -1.10 9.95
CA GLY A 60 -17.42 -2.16 10.68
C GLY A 60 -16.13 -2.60 9.97
N THR A 61 -15.07 -2.81 10.75
CA THR A 61 -13.73 -3.20 10.31
C THR A 61 -13.05 -2.25 9.31
N ARG A 62 -13.48 -0.98 9.24
CA ARG A 62 -12.77 0.08 8.50
C ARG A 62 -12.15 1.09 9.47
N SER A 63 -11.18 1.86 8.99
CA SER A 63 -10.57 2.93 9.80
C SER A 63 -11.54 4.03 10.20
N ASP A 64 -12.64 4.25 9.48
CA ASP A 64 -13.73 5.15 9.87
C ASP A 64 -14.88 4.46 10.60
N GLN A 65 -14.61 3.31 11.24
CA GLN A 65 -15.60 2.65 12.09
C GLN A 65 -16.04 3.60 13.20
N VAL A 66 -17.36 3.72 13.36
CA VAL A 66 -17.98 4.41 14.48
C VAL A 66 -18.88 3.43 15.19
N THR A 67 -18.61 3.19 16.47
CA THR A 67 -19.44 2.36 17.33
C THR A 67 -20.06 3.21 18.43
N ILE A 68 -21.37 3.20 18.52
CA ILE A 68 -22.13 3.89 19.57
C ILE A 68 -22.90 2.83 20.36
N THR A 69 -22.79 2.86 21.68
CA THR A 69 -23.51 1.98 22.60
C THR A 69 -24.56 2.74 23.39
N GLY A 70 -25.63 2.04 23.76
CA GLY A 70 -26.70 2.54 24.62
C GLY A 70 -27.68 1.41 24.92
N THR A 71 -28.96 1.75 25.00
CA THR A 71 -30.04 0.78 25.21
C THR A 71 -30.99 0.73 24.02
N LEU A 72 -31.80 -0.33 23.94
CA LEU A 72 -32.83 -0.52 22.92
C LEU A 72 -33.74 0.71 22.77
N GLY A 73 -34.19 1.30 23.89
CA GLY A 73 -35.04 2.49 23.88
C GLY A 73 -34.34 3.77 23.41
N GLN A 74 -33.02 3.85 23.54
CA GLN A 74 -32.23 5.02 23.14
C GLN A 74 -31.77 4.99 21.68
N LEU A 75 -31.81 3.83 21.02
CA LEU A 75 -31.28 3.65 19.66
C LEU A 75 -31.77 4.70 18.65
N PRO A 76 -33.07 5.05 18.56
CA PRO A 76 -33.54 6.01 17.56
C PRO A 76 -32.92 7.40 17.75
N GLU A 77 -32.84 7.86 18.99
CA GLU A 77 -32.23 9.15 19.30
C GLU A 77 -30.72 9.10 19.06
N LEU A 78 -30.03 8.03 19.48
CA LEU A 78 -28.60 7.86 19.21
C LEU A 78 -28.26 7.89 17.72
N VAL A 79 -29.08 7.27 16.87
CA VAL A 79 -28.93 7.34 15.40
C VAL A 79 -29.08 8.78 14.91
N LYS A 80 -30.10 9.50 15.39
CA LYS A 80 -30.41 10.86 14.98
C LYS A 80 -29.35 11.87 15.44
N THR A 81 -29.03 11.91 16.73
CA THR A 81 -28.08 12.86 17.33
C THR A 81 -26.68 12.69 16.73
N ASN A 82 -26.25 11.47 16.46
CA ASN A 82 -24.93 11.18 15.88
C ASN A 82 -24.93 11.15 14.34
N GLY A 83 -26.06 11.46 13.69
CA GLY A 83 -26.18 11.49 12.24
C GLY A 83 -25.76 10.18 11.56
N ILE A 84 -26.06 9.03 12.17
CA ILE A 84 -25.65 7.72 11.66
C ILE A 84 -26.36 7.43 10.34
N LYS A 85 -25.58 7.08 9.32
CA LYS A 85 -26.03 6.74 7.98
C LYS A 85 -25.62 5.31 7.63
N PRO A 86 -26.35 4.64 6.71
CA PRO A 86 -25.89 3.38 6.13
C PRO A 86 -24.49 3.51 5.50
N PRO A 87 -23.71 2.41 5.43
CA PRO A 87 -24.00 1.08 5.98
C PRO A 87 -23.70 0.98 7.48
N SER A 88 -24.66 0.44 8.24
CA SER A 88 -24.49 0.15 9.67
C SER A 88 -25.19 -1.16 10.06
N VAL A 89 -24.67 -1.77 11.12
CA VAL A 89 -25.24 -2.93 11.80
C VAL A 89 -25.72 -2.49 13.17
N ILE A 90 -26.90 -2.96 13.58
CA ILE A 90 -27.42 -2.75 14.93
C ILE A 90 -27.40 -4.09 15.66
N VAL A 91 -26.79 -4.13 16.83
CA VAL A 91 -26.74 -5.30 17.71
C VAL A 91 -27.53 -4.98 18.97
N ILE A 92 -28.45 -5.84 19.39
CA ILE A 92 -29.28 -5.67 20.58
C ILE A 92 -29.17 -6.95 21.42
N GLY A 93 -28.70 -6.83 22.66
CA GLY A 93 -28.53 -7.96 23.57
C GLY A 93 -27.39 -7.76 24.56
N GLN A 94 -27.32 -8.63 25.57
CA GLN A 94 -26.31 -8.55 26.65
C GLN A 94 -24.86 -8.65 26.13
N THR A 95 -24.66 -9.25 24.95
CA THR A 95 -23.36 -9.34 24.27
C THR A 95 -22.74 -7.97 23.98
N VAL A 96 -23.54 -6.91 23.85
CA VAL A 96 -23.02 -5.54 23.70
C VAL A 96 -22.20 -5.11 24.91
N GLY A 97 -22.54 -5.57 26.12
CA GLY A 97 -21.78 -5.30 27.34
C GLY A 97 -20.36 -5.89 27.32
N LEU A 98 -20.08 -6.85 26.43
CA LEU A 98 -18.73 -7.41 26.26
C LEU A 98 -17.80 -6.50 25.46
N ARG A 99 -18.31 -5.42 24.86
CA ARG A 99 -17.54 -4.52 23.99
C ARG A 99 -16.26 -4.03 24.65
N ASP A 100 -16.29 -3.62 25.91
CA ASP A 100 -15.10 -3.05 26.57
C ASP A 100 -13.96 -4.06 26.69
N ARG A 101 -14.28 -5.36 26.72
CA ARG A 101 -13.32 -6.46 26.71
C ARG A 101 -12.93 -6.90 25.30
N LEU A 102 -13.86 -6.83 24.35
CA LEU A 102 -13.70 -7.35 22.98
C LEU A 102 -13.33 -6.27 21.96
N ASN A 103 -13.17 -5.00 22.34
CA ASN A 103 -12.80 -3.91 21.44
C ASN A 103 -11.32 -3.97 21.05
N TRP A 104 -10.90 -5.04 20.37
CA TRP A 104 -9.54 -5.21 19.89
C TRP A 104 -9.25 -4.35 18.65
N TYR A 105 -10.26 -4.09 17.81
CA TYR A 105 -10.06 -3.41 16.52
C TYR A 105 -9.83 -1.90 16.69
N GLU A 106 -10.67 -1.20 17.45
CA GLU A 106 -10.52 0.26 17.62
C GLU A 106 -9.33 0.63 18.52
N ARG A 107 -8.83 -0.32 19.30
CA ARG A 107 -7.63 -0.17 20.13
C ARG A 107 -6.33 -0.38 19.37
N ARG A 108 -6.39 -0.77 18.09
CA ARG A 108 -5.18 -0.99 17.29
C ARG A 108 -4.36 0.30 17.16
N PRO A 109 -3.02 0.22 17.13
CA PRO A 109 -2.12 1.39 17.12
C PRO A 109 -2.46 2.44 16.06
N LEU A 110 -2.85 2.00 14.87
CA LEU A 110 -3.15 2.88 13.73
C LEU A 110 -4.64 2.95 13.39
N PHE A 111 -5.54 2.54 14.30
CA PHE A 111 -6.98 2.73 14.09
C PHE A 111 -7.30 4.20 13.76
N GLY A 112 -8.17 4.43 12.78
CA GLY A 112 -8.46 5.78 12.27
C GLY A 112 -7.44 6.33 11.28
N GLN A 113 -6.25 5.74 11.17
CA GLN A 113 -5.22 6.24 10.27
C GLN A 113 -5.42 5.72 8.85
N ARG A 114 -5.23 6.61 7.88
CA ARG A 114 -5.36 6.34 6.46
C ARG A 114 -4.12 6.82 5.75
N VAL A 115 -3.37 5.88 5.20
CA VAL A 115 -2.00 6.08 4.74
C VAL A 115 -1.95 6.14 3.23
N LEU A 116 -1.60 7.31 2.70
CA LEU A 116 -1.34 7.52 1.29
C LEU A 116 0.06 6.99 0.92
N ILE A 117 0.10 6.08 -0.04
CA ILE A 117 1.32 5.50 -0.59
C ILE A 117 1.49 5.98 -2.03
N THR A 118 2.60 6.69 -2.28
CA THR A 118 2.85 7.36 -3.57
C THR A 118 3.73 6.56 -4.53
N ARG A 119 4.22 5.40 -4.10
CA ARG A 119 5.03 4.49 -4.92
C ARG A 119 4.20 3.36 -5.53
N PRO A 120 4.66 2.74 -6.63
CA PRO A 120 4.14 1.47 -7.09
C PRO A 120 4.36 0.36 -6.06
N TYR A 121 3.34 -0.48 -5.89
CA TYR A 121 3.27 -1.66 -5.01
C TYR A 121 3.27 -1.36 -3.50
N THR A 122 2.38 -2.03 -2.78
CA THR A 122 2.13 -1.87 -1.33
C THR A 122 2.63 -3.01 -0.47
N GLN A 123 3.27 -4.02 -1.07
CA GLN A 123 3.74 -5.23 -0.38
C GLN A 123 4.61 -4.94 0.87
N ASP A 124 5.35 -3.83 0.87
CA ASP A 124 6.18 -3.43 2.02
C ASP A 124 5.38 -2.67 3.13
N TYR A 125 4.09 -2.41 2.95
CA TYR A 125 3.23 -1.62 3.84
C TYR A 125 2.04 -2.39 4.41
N GLU A 126 1.75 -3.60 3.92
CA GLU A 126 0.60 -4.43 4.33
C GLU A 126 0.53 -4.63 5.86
N SER A 127 1.68 -4.63 6.52
CA SER A 127 1.77 -4.68 7.99
C SER A 127 1.04 -3.54 8.70
N LEU A 128 0.89 -2.36 8.07
CA LEU A 128 0.12 -1.24 8.62
C LEU A 128 -1.38 -1.57 8.74
N GLU A 129 -1.95 -2.35 7.82
CA GLU A 129 -3.36 -2.76 7.87
C GLU A 129 -3.60 -3.75 9.02
N SER A 130 -2.64 -4.64 9.27
CA SER A 130 -2.68 -5.58 10.39
C SER A 130 -2.77 -4.88 11.76
N ILE A 131 -2.34 -3.62 11.84
CA ILE A 131 -2.38 -2.78 13.03
C ILE A 131 -3.36 -1.60 12.91
N GLY A 132 -4.34 -1.68 12.00
CA GLY A 132 -5.54 -0.86 11.99
C GLY A 132 -5.56 0.33 11.02
N ALA A 133 -4.50 0.53 10.23
CA ALA A 133 -4.50 1.52 9.17
C ALA A 133 -5.32 1.04 7.96
N GLU A 134 -5.76 1.98 7.12
CA GLU A 134 -6.29 1.70 5.78
C GLU A 134 -5.34 2.33 4.75
N ILE A 135 -4.94 1.54 3.75
CA ILE A 135 -3.98 1.97 2.75
C ILE A 135 -4.70 2.58 1.54
N TYR A 136 -4.20 3.73 1.09
CA TYR A 136 -4.63 4.40 -0.13
C TYR A 136 -3.48 4.51 -1.11
N GLU A 137 -3.57 3.76 -2.19
CA GLU A 137 -2.57 3.76 -3.24
C GLU A 137 -2.78 4.92 -4.21
N PHE A 138 -1.72 5.68 -4.44
CA PHE A 138 -1.66 6.69 -5.48
C PHE A 138 -0.25 6.75 -6.10
N PRO A 139 0.15 5.72 -6.89
CA PRO A 139 1.46 5.72 -7.53
C PRO A 139 1.62 6.95 -8.43
N THR A 140 2.61 7.80 -8.16
CA THR A 140 2.87 8.99 -8.98
C THR A 140 3.82 8.72 -10.15
N ILE A 141 4.30 7.48 -10.24
CA ILE A 141 5.19 6.98 -11.28
C ILE A 141 4.61 5.67 -11.79
N LYS A 142 4.67 5.47 -13.11
CA LYS A 142 4.38 4.18 -13.74
C LYS A 142 5.61 3.70 -14.49
N THR A 143 5.91 2.42 -14.34
CA THR A 143 6.92 1.75 -15.16
C THR A 143 6.25 1.25 -16.43
N ILE A 144 6.77 1.67 -17.59
CA ILE A 144 6.24 1.27 -18.91
C ILE A 144 7.37 0.80 -19.82
N ALA A 145 6.99 0.12 -20.90
CA ALA A 145 7.89 -0.27 -21.98
C ALA A 145 8.68 0.93 -22.53
N PRO A 146 9.93 0.75 -22.99
CA PRO A 146 10.70 1.79 -23.67
C PRO A 146 9.98 2.24 -24.96
N GLU A 147 10.44 3.34 -25.55
CA GLU A 147 9.94 3.78 -26.85
C GLU A 147 10.37 2.85 -27.98
N SER A 148 11.54 2.23 -27.84
CA SER A 148 12.07 1.24 -28.77
C SER A 148 12.75 0.11 -28.03
N TYR A 149 12.54 -1.11 -28.51
CA TYR A 149 13.22 -2.31 -28.04
C TYR A 149 14.44 -2.67 -28.88
N ASN A 150 14.80 -1.90 -29.92
CA ASN A 150 15.82 -2.30 -30.91
C ASN A 150 17.14 -2.78 -30.27
N ALA A 151 17.70 -2.00 -29.34
CA ALA A 151 18.93 -2.38 -28.66
C ALA A 151 18.76 -3.64 -27.79
N LEU A 152 17.62 -3.77 -27.11
CA LEU A 152 17.33 -4.94 -26.28
C LEU A 152 17.14 -6.19 -27.13
N ASP A 153 16.44 -6.08 -28.26
CA ASP A 153 16.21 -7.16 -29.21
C ASP A 153 17.53 -7.66 -29.80
N GLN A 154 18.42 -6.75 -30.20
CA GLN A 154 19.76 -7.08 -30.68
C GLN A 154 20.54 -7.88 -29.63
N CYS A 155 20.49 -7.45 -28.37
CA CYS A 155 21.13 -8.17 -27.26
C CYS A 155 20.50 -9.55 -27.04
N ILE A 156 19.16 -9.66 -27.09
CA ILE A 156 18.43 -10.91 -26.93
C ILE A 156 18.76 -11.90 -28.05
N ASP A 157 18.88 -11.44 -29.29
CA ASP A 157 19.18 -12.28 -30.44
C ASP A 157 20.54 -12.98 -30.26
N VAL A 158 21.53 -12.28 -29.70
CA VAL A 158 22.88 -12.80 -29.41
C VAL A 158 23.11 -13.15 -27.93
N ILE A 159 22.05 -13.46 -27.17
CA ILE A 159 22.12 -13.62 -25.70
C ILE A 159 23.14 -14.66 -25.24
N GLU A 160 23.33 -15.73 -26.01
CA GLU A 160 24.30 -16.81 -25.72
C GLU A 160 25.77 -16.33 -25.76
N GLY A 161 26.04 -15.19 -26.38
CA GLY A 161 27.38 -14.60 -26.47
C GLY A 161 27.76 -13.74 -25.26
N TYR A 162 26.84 -13.49 -24.33
CA TYR A 162 27.18 -12.82 -23.07
C TYR A 162 27.74 -13.83 -22.07
N HIS A 163 28.49 -13.32 -21.10
CA HIS A 163 28.99 -14.10 -19.96
C HIS A 163 28.15 -13.80 -18.71
N TRP A 164 27.63 -12.57 -18.61
CA TRP A 164 26.88 -12.10 -17.46
C TRP A 164 25.62 -11.32 -17.86
N LEU A 165 24.54 -11.59 -17.13
CA LEU A 165 23.35 -10.75 -17.06
C LEU A 165 23.33 -10.04 -15.71
N ILE A 166 23.45 -8.72 -15.74
CA ILE A 166 23.44 -7.86 -14.55
C ILE A 166 22.05 -7.24 -14.39
N ILE A 167 21.39 -7.51 -13.27
CA ILE A 167 20.06 -6.99 -12.96
C ILE A 167 20.11 -6.10 -11.73
N THR A 168 19.82 -4.81 -11.94
CA THR A 168 19.82 -3.78 -10.89
C THR A 168 18.46 -3.61 -10.21
N SER A 169 17.38 -4.09 -10.80
CA SER A 169 16.04 -4.01 -10.21
C SER A 169 15.14 -5.16 -10.68
N ALA A 170 14.18 -5.54 -9.83
CA ALA A 170 13.14 -6.50 -10.20
C ALA A 170 12.39 -6.08 -11.49
N ASN A 171 12.16 -4.77 -11.69
CA ASN A 171 11.58 -4.26 -12.93
C ASN A 171 12.50 -4.52 -14.15
N GLY A 172 13.81 -4.31 -14.01
CA GLY A 172 14.77 -4.60 -15.08
C GLY A 172 14.68 -6.05 -15.56
N PHE A 173 14.64 -7.00 -14.62
CA PHE A 173 14.48 -8.41 -14.96
C PHE A 173 13.11 -8.73 -15.54
N LYS A 174 12.03 -8.21 -14.96
CA LYS A 174 10.66 -8.41 -15.46
C LYS A 174 10.53 -7.99 -16.92
N PHE A 175 10.90 -6.75 -17.26
CA PHE A 175 10.78 -6.24 -18.62
C PHE A 175 11.75 -6.95 -19.59
N PHE A 176 12.94 -7.33 -19.13
CA PHE A 176 13.85 -8.17 -19.90
C PHE A 176 13.23 -9.52 -20.24
N LEU A 177 12.68 -10.23 -19.24
CA LEU A 177 12.10 -11.55 -19.40
C LEU A 177 10.84 -11.52 -20.26
N GLU A 178 9.94 -10.54 -20.04
CA GLU A 178 8.78 -10.32 -20.90
C GLU A 178 9.19 -10.12 -22.37
N ARG A 179 10.28 -9.38 -22.61
CA ARG A 179 10.79 -9.18 -23.97
C ARG A 179 11.48 -10.43 -24.54
N LEU A 180 12.22 -11.17 -23.73
CA LEU A 180 12.83 -12.45 -24.10
C LEU A 180 11.76 -13.43 -24.60
N LEU A 181 10.68 -13.58 -23.83
CA LEU A 181 9.52 -14.42 -24.17
C LEU A 181 8.82 -13.94 -25.44
N TYR A 182 8.64 -12.63 -25.60
CA TYR A 182 8.07 -12.06 -26.83
C TYR A 182 8.91 -12.39 -28.07
N ARG A 183 10.24 -12.48 -27.94
CA ARG A 183 11.17 -12.86 -29.02
C ARG A 183 11.21 -14.37 -29.28
N GLY A 184 10.33 -15.16 -28.66
CA GLY A 184 10.26 -16.61 -28.83
C GLY A 184 11.37 -17.39 -28.12
N LYS A 185 12.10 -16.72 -27.23
CA LYS A 185 13.11 -17.33 -26.35
C LYS A 185 12.52 -17.55 -24.95
N ASP A 186 13.17 -18.34 -24.12
CA ASP A 186 12.79 -18.54 -22.73
C ASP A 186 14.01 -18.66 -21.81
N ILE A 187 13.79 -19.03 -20.55
CA ILE A 187 14.85 -19.15 -19.55
C ILE A 187 15.95 -20.17 -19.94
N ARG A 188 15.66 -21.14 -20.82
CA ARG A 188 16.63 -22.12 -21.33
C ARG A 188 17.65 -21.48 -22.27
N ASP A 189 17.30 -20.37 -22.91
CA ASP A 189 18.22 -19.56 -23.72
C ASP A 189 19.22 -18.77 -22.87
N LEU A 190 19.01 -18.69 -21.55
CA LEU A 190 19.97 -18.10 -20.60
C LEU A 190 21.02 -19.11 -20.13
N ARG A 191 21.06 -20.33 -20.70
CA ARG A 191 22.04 -21.36 -20.31
C ARG A 191 23.47 -20.85 -20.47
N GLY A 192 24.32 -21.14 -19.49
CA GLY A 192 25.73 -20.71 -19.48
C GLY A 192 25.96 -19.25 -19.08
N LEU A 193 24.90 -18.44 -19.02
CA LEU A 193 24.94 -17.06 -18.58
C LEU A 193 24.94 -16.99 -17.06
N LYS A 194 25.89 -16.26 -16.47
CA LYS A 194 25.87 -15.98 -15.02
C LYS A 194 24.95 -14.81 -14.73
N ILE A 195 24.11 -14.93 -13.70
CA ILE A 195 23.17 -13.87 -13.32
C ILE A 195 23.66 -13.21 -12.03
N CYS A 196 23.89 -11.90 -12.11
CA CYS A 196 24.17 -11.05 -10.96
C CYS A 196 22.92 -10.21 -10.65
N ALA A 197 22.42 -10.33 -9.42
CA ALA A 197 21.34 -9.48 -8.93
C ALA A 197 21.90 -8.51 -7.90
N ILE A 198 21.72 -7.20 -8.10
CA ILE A 198 22.36 -6.21 -7.22
C ILE A 198 21.92 -6.35 -5.77
N GLY A 199 20.68 -6.73 -5.48
CA GLY A 199 20.23 -6.89 -4.11
C GLY A 199 19.25 -8.03 -3.90
N GLU A 200 19.09 -8.43 -2.64
CA GLU A 200 18.37 -9.65 -2.28
C GLU A 200 16.91 -9.67 -2.75
N LYS A 201 16.22 -8.52 -2.74
CA LYS A 201 14.86 -8.41 -3.29
C LYS A 201 14.82 -8.67 -4.80
N THR A 202 15.81 -8.17 -5.54
CA THR A 202 15.96 -8.43 -6.97
C THR A 202 16.30 -9.89 -7.22
N ALA A 203 17.18 -10.46 -6.39
CA ALA A 203 17.57 -11.87 -6.47
C ALA A 203 16.37 -12.79 -6.24
N GLN A 204 15.56 -12.49 -5.22
CA GLN A 204 14.33 -13.22 -4.95
C GLN A 204 13.36 -13.12 -6.13
N SER A 205 13.14 -11.93 -6.67
CA SER A 205 12.29 -11.75 -7.84
C SER A 205 12.76 -12.57 -9.04
N ILE A 206 14.06 -12.76 -9.25
CA ILE A 206 14.60 -13.61 -10.33
C ILE A 206 14.32 -15.09 -10.06
N ARG A 207 14.52 -15.53 -8.80
CA ARG A 207 14.25 -16.91 -8.36
C ARG A 207 12.78 -17.28 -8.49
N ASP A 208 11.86 -16.34 -8.28
CA ASP A 208 10.42 -16.55 -8.43
C ASP A 208 10.02 -16.93 -9.88
N TYR A 209 10.83 -16.58 -10.88
CA TYR A 209 10.68 -17.01 -12.28
C TYR A 209 11.46 -18.29 -12.62
N GLY A 210 12.05 -18.96 -11.63
CA GLY A 210 12.80 -20.21 -11.80
C GLY A 210 14.25 -20.03 -12.26
N CYS A 211 14.78 -18.80 -12.28
CA CYS A 211 16.17 -18.54 -12.62
C CYS A 211 17.08 -18.58 -11.39
N ARG A 212 18.26 -19.21 -11.52
CA ARG A 212 19.28 -19.18 -10.47
C ARG A 212 20.03 -17.85 -10.52
N VAL A 213 20.23 -17.23 -9.36
CA VAL A 213 21.11 -16.07 -9.20
C VAL A 213 22.47 -16.60 -8.74
N ASP A 214 23.53 -16.33 -9.50
CA ASP A 214 24.86 -16.82 -9.19
C ASP A 214 25.57 -15.92 -8.18
N VAL A 215 25.30 -14.61 -8.22
CA VAL A 215 25.91 -13.65 -7.27
C VAL A 215 24.95 -12.53 -6.87
N VAL A 216 25.01 -12.18 -5.58
CA VAL A 216 24.44 -10.96 -4.99
C VAL A 216 25.58 -10.25 -4.25
N PRO A 217 25.95 -9.01 -4.59
CA PRO A 217 27.06 -8.30 -3.93
C PRO A 217 26.66 -7.82 -2.53
N ASP A 218 27.63 -7.79 -1.61
CA ASP A 218 27.45 -7.25 -0.25
C ASP A 218 27.18 -5.72 -0.25
N GLU A 219 27.78 -5.01 -1.21
CA GLU A 219 27.61 -3.56 -1.42
C GLU A 219 26.74 -3.29 -2.66
N PHE A 220 25.63 -2.55 -2.48
CA PHE A 220 24.64 -2.24 -3.53
C PHE A 220 25.04 -1.09 -4.48
N ASN A 221 26.31 -0.70 -4.51
CA ASN A 221 26.83 0.44 -5.28
C ASN A 221 27.69 -0.03 -6.47
N ALA A 222 28.15 0.90 -7.31
CA ALA A 222 28.96 0.58 -8.49
C ALA A 222 30.32 -0.01 -8.10
N GLU A 223 30.89 0.45 -6.97
CA GLU A 223 32.17 0.02 -6.44
C GLU A 223 32.12 -1.44 -5.97
N GLY A 224 31.07 -1.84 -5.25
CA GLY A 224 30.80 -3.19 -4.78
C GLY A 224 30.65 -4.19 -5.91
N LEU A 225 29.98 -3.79 -6.99
CA LEU A 225 29.88 -4.59 -8.20
C LEU A 225 31.24 -4.88 -8.82
N ILE A 226 32.15 -3.90 -8.84
CA ILE A 226 33.48 -4.06 -9.41
C ILE A 226 34.35 -4.92 -8.49
N LYS A 227 34.31 -4.69 -7.17
CA LYS A 227 34.97 -5.56 -6.18
C LYS A 227 34.58 -7.02 -6.35
N MET A 228 33.31 -7.31 -6.64
CA MET A 228 32.87 -8.67 -6.92
C MET A 228 33.65 -9.29 -8.08
N PHE A 229 33.90 -8.56 -9.16
CA PHE A 229 34.68 -9.07 -10.29
C PHE A 229 36.19 -9.11 -10.03
N THR A 230 36.73 -8.28 -9.13
CA THR A 230 38.17 -8.29 -8.80
C THR A 230 38.52 -9.31 -7.71
N ASP A 231 37.66 -9.50 -6.72
CA ASP A 231 37.97 -10.21 -5.47
C ASP A 231 37.44 -11.66 -5.47
N SER A 232 36.38 -11.96 -6.24
CA SER A 232 35.72 -13.29 -6.21
C SER A 232 36.46 -14.39 -6.99
N GLY A 233 37.71 -14.18 -7.39
CA GLY A 233 38.47 -15.13 -8.22
C GLY A 233 37.89 -15.34 -9.63
N VAL A 234 36.95 -14.48 -10.05
CA VAL A 234 36.48 -14.41 -11.44
C VAL A 234 37.58 -13.74 -12.24
N ILE A 235 38.22 -14.53 -13.12
CA ILE A 235 39.21 -14.11 -14.11
C ILE A 235 38.80 -12.75 -14.69
N SER A 236 39.61 -11.71 -14.52
CA SER A 236 39.57 -10.39 -15.18
C SER A 236 38.31 -10.04 -16.00
N ILE A 237 37.67 -8.89 -15.71
CA ILE A 237 36.61 -8.30 -16.56
C ILE A 237 37.06 -8.15 -18.02
N ALA A 238 38.37 -8.04 -18.27
CA ALA A 238 38.92 -7.90 -19.60
C ALA A 238 38.45 -9.02 -20.55
N GLY A 239 37.85 -8.62 -21.67
CA GLY A 239 37.32 -9.55 -22.69
C GLY A 239 35.95 -10.15 -22.38
N MET A 240 35.38 -9.92 -21.18
CA MET A 240 34.03 -10.36 -20.87
C MET A 240 32.99 -9.51 -21.61
N ARG A 241 31.86 -10.15 -21.94
CA ARG A 241 30.66 -9.49 -22.48
C ARG A 241 29.55 -9.52 -21.43
N LEU A 242 29.08 -8.36 -21.01
CA LEU A 242 28.07 -8.18 -19.98
C LEU A 242 26.82 -7.54 -20.60
N LEU A 243 25.65 -7.99 -20.17
CA LEU A 243 24.36 -7.40 -20.53
C LEU A 243 23.72 -6.79 -19.28
N LEU A 244 23.34 -5.51 -19.37
CA LEU A 244 22.69 -4.77 -18.30
C LEU A 244 21.39 -4.10 -18.81
N PRO A 245 20.26 -4.82 -18.84
CA PRO A 245 18.95 -4.25 -19.15
C PRO A 245 18.50 -3.35 -18.00
N ARG A 246 18.20 -2.08 -18.28
CA ARG A 246 17.98 -1.06 -17.23
C ARG A 246 16.94 0.00 -17.58
N ALA A 247 16.66 0.89 -16.62
CA ALA A 247 15.84 2.07 -16.85
C ALA A 247 16.47 3.02 -17.88
N GLN A 248 15.64 3.73 -18.63
CA GLN A 248 16.07 4.76 -19.59
C GLN A 248 16.95 5.84 -18.93
N GLU A 249 16.55 6.31 -17.76
CA GLU A 249 17.33 7.24 -16.95
C GLU A 249 18.07 6.45 -15.86
N ALA A 250 19.36 6.19 -16.09
CA ALA A 250 20.19 5.53 -15.09
C ALA A 250 21.65 6.03 -15.19
N ARG A 251 22.46 5.68 -14.20
CA ARG A 251 23.84 6.17 -14.06
C ARG A 251 24.83 5.34 -14.89
N GLU A 252 25.79 5.99 -15.53
CA GLU A 252 26.85 5.34 -16.34
C GLU A 252 28.08 4.89 -15.53
N VAL A 253 28.14 5.17 -14.23
CA VAL A 253 29.31 4.86 -13.38
C VAL A 253 29.79 3.41 -13.52
N PHE A 254 28.89 2.42 -13.36
CA PHE A 254 29.26 1.01 -13.48
C PHE A 254 29.63 0.60 -14.93
N PRO A 255 28.82 0.90 -15.96
CA PRO A 255 29.21 0.65 -17.35
C PRO A 255 30.56 1.24 -17.75
N ASP A 256 30.85 2.47 -17.34
CA ASP A 256 32.11 3.14 -17.67
C ASP A 256 33.30 2.45 -17.02
N MET A 257 33.16 2.01 -15.76
CA MET A 257 34.19 1.23 -15.08
C MET A 257 34.44 -0.13 -15.76
N VAL A 258 33.38 -0.85 -16.18
CA VAL A 258 33.54 -2.12 -16.92
C VAL A 258 34.32 -1.92 -18.21
N ARG A 259 34.00 -0.84 -18.97
CA ARG A 259 34.72 -0.48 -20.20
C ARG A 259 36.19 -0.14 -19.92
N GLN A 260 36.47 0.62 -18.85
CA GLN A 260 37.84 0.97 -18.44
C GLN A 260 38.69 -0.26 -18.07
N LEU A 261 38.06 -1.29 -17.50
CA LEU A 261 38.71 -2.55 -17.14
C LEU A 261 38.81 -3.54 -18.33
N GLY A 262 38.52 -3.09 -19.56
CA GLY A 262 38.64 -3.88 -20.78
C GLY A 262 37.47 -4.84 -21.05
N GLY A 263 36.38 -4.72 -20.31
CA GLY A 263 35.14 -5.46 -20.55
C GLY A 263 34.24 -4.78 -21.58
N HIS A 264 33.39 -5.57 -22.21
CA HIS A 264 32.32 -5.08 -23.07
C HIS A 264 30.99 -5.14 -22.32
N ILE A 265 30.23 -4.04 -22.31
CA ILE A 265 28.93 -3.97 -21.64
C ILE A 265 27.89 -3.29 -22.52
N ASP A 266 26.81 -4.02 -22.78
CA ASP A 266 25.61 -3.52 -23.45
C ASP A 266 24.56 -3.12 -22.41
N THR A 267 24.03 -1.91 -22.56
CA THR A 267 23.10 -1.30 -21.58
C THR A 267 21.76 -0.96 -22.22
N PRO A 268 21.01 -1.93 -22.78
CA PRO A 268 19.76 -1.62 -23.45
C PRO A 268 18.70 -1.12 -22.46
N THR A 269 17.88 -0.18 -22.92
CA THR A 269 16.72 0.27 -22.16
C THR A 269 15.66 -0.83 -22.12
N ALA A 270 15.39 -1.36 -20.93
CA ALA A 270 14.35 -2.35 -20.70
C ALA A 270 13.00 -1.71 -20.34
N TYR A 271 13.03 -0.55 -19.69
CA TYR A 271 11.82 0.17 -19.27
C TYR A 271 12.09 1.67 -19.08
N ARG A 272 11.02 2.45 -18.97
CA ARG A 272 11.06 3.85 -18.54
C ARG A 272 10.10 4.10 -17.39
N ALA A 273 10.50 4.99 -16.49
CA ALA A 273 9.64 5.51 -15.44
C ALA A 273 9.02 6.81 -15.96
N VAL A 274 7.69 6.87 -16.02
CA VAL A 274 6.95 8.06 -16.45
C VAL A 274 6.08 8.58 -15.32
N LYS A 275 5.82 9.90 -15.33
CA LYS A 275 4.82 10.50 -14.43
C LYS A 275 3.48 9.79 -14.64
N HIS A 276 2.83 9.45 -13.54
CA HIS A 276 1.50 8.88 -13.54
C HIS A 276 0.58 9.72 -12.68
N GLU A 277 -0.47 10.26 -13.28
CA GLU A 277 -1.45 11.10 -12.57
C GLU A 277 -2.56 10.29 -11.90
N GLY A 278 -2.58 8.97 -12.13
CA GLY A 278 -3.55 8.05 -11.53
C GLY A 278 -4.98 8.58 -11.59
N HIS A 279 -5.73 8.37 -10.50
CA HIS A 279 -7.05 8.96 -10.31
C HIS A 279 -6.98 10.21 -9.43
N ILE A 280 -6.30 11.27 -9.89
CA ILE A 280 -6.06 12.49 -9.10
C ILE A 280 -7.34 13.08 -8.49
N LYS A 281 -8.46 13.08 -9.23
CA LYS A 281 -9.77 13.53 -8.74
C LYS A 281 -10.23 12.76 -7.50
N ARG A 282 -9.95 11.46 -7.43
CA ARG A 282 -10.29 10.60 -6.28
C ARG A 282 -9.42 10.94 -5.08
N LEU A 283 -8.11 11.17 -5.29
CA LEU A 283 -7.21 11.61 -4.23
C LEU A 283 -7.66 12.96 -3.67
N VAL A 284 -7.92 13.95 -4.52
CA VAL A 284 -8.40 15.29 -4.11
C VAL A 284 -9.69 15.17 -3.28
N ARG A 285 -10.64 14.34 -3.70
CA ARG A 285 -11.85 14.08 -2.91
C ARG A 285 -11.51 13.51 -1.52
N PHE A 286 -10.61 12.53 -1.43
CA PHE A 286 -10.21 11.94 -0.15
C PHE A 286 -9.46 12.92 0.75
N LEU A 287 -8.61 13.78 0.19
CA LEU A 287 -7.96 14.86 0.94
C LEU A 287 -9.02 15.83 1.51
N ARG A 288 -9.99 16.26 0.70
CA ARG A 288 -11.07 17.17 1.14
C ARG A 288 -11.99 16.56 2.19
N GLU A 289 -12.25 15.26 2.09
CA GLU A 289 -13.06 14.52 3.06
C GLU A 289 -12.28 14.17 4.35
N GLY A 290 -11.02 14.63 4.50
CA GLY A 290 -10.17 14.33 5.67
C GLY A 290 -9.81 12.85 5.78
N LYS A 291 -9.87 12.11 4.67
CA LYS A 291 -9.64 10.66 4.63
C LYS A 291 -8.17 10.29 4.47
N ILE A 292 -7.25 11.22 4.33
CA ILE A 292 -5.82 10.90 4.34
C ILE A 292 -5.25 11.56 5.58
N THR A 293 -4.67 10.76 6.47
CA THR A 293 -4.05 11.26 7.71
C THR A 293 -2.54 11.18 7.67
N VAL A 294 -2.00 10.29 6.82
CA VAL A 294 -0.56 10.12 6.61
C VAL A 294 -0.25 10.11 5.11
N ALA A 295 0.80 10.79 4.68
CA ALA A 295 1.35 10.67 3.33
C ALA A 295 2.81 10.21 3.36
N THR A 296 3.12 9.19 2.57
CA THR A 296 4.47 8.58 2.55
C THR A 296 5.17 8.87 1.22
N PHE A 297 6.45 9.23 1.31
CA PHE A 297 7.29 9.54 0.15
C PHE A 297 8.62 8.80 0.22
N THR A 298 8.84 7.93 -0.77
CA THR A 298 10.08 7.14 -0.89
C THR A 298 11.13 7.79 -1.79
N SER A 299 10.80 8.90 -2.44
CA SER A 299 11.78 9.71 -3.18
C SER A 299 11.28 11.14 -3.36
N ALA A 300 12.21 12.08 -3.52
CA ALA A 300 11.87 13.45 -3.89
C ALA A 300 11.05 13.54 -5.19
N ALA A 301 11.31 12.64 -6.16
CA ALA A 301 10.55 12.58 -7.41
C ALA A 301 9.07 12.26 -7.17
N THR A 302 8.75 11.24 -6.36
CA THR A 302 7.35 10.87 -6.07
C THR A 302 6.56 12.01 -5.42
N PHE A 303 7.20 12.77 -4.55
CA PHE A 303 6.65 13.97 -3.93
C PHE A 303 6.43 15.10 -4.94
N ASN A 304 7.46 15.43 -5.74
CA ASN A 304 7.36 16.51 -6.73
C ASN A 304 6.28 16.23 -7.78
N TYR A 305 6.16 14.98 -8.25
CA TYR A 305 5.11 14.60 -9.19
C TYR A 305 3.72 14.69 -8.57
N LEU A 306 3.58 14.39 -7.27
CA LEU A 306 2.31 14.60 -6.57
C LEU A 306 1.96 16.09 -6.54
N LEU A 307 2.90 16.95 -6.13
CA LEU A 307 2.68 18.40 -6.07
C LEU A 307 2.27 18.97 -7.43
N GLN A 308 2.96 18.57 -8.50
CA GLN A 308 2.65 18.99 -9.87
C GLN A 308 1.28 18.51 -10.36
N SER A 309 0.68 17.52 -9.71
CA SER A 309 -0.65 17.01 -10.04
C SER A 309 -1.77 17.70 -9.26
N LEU A 310 -1.42 18.58 -8.30
CA LEU A 310 -2.36 19.27 -7.43
C LEU A 310 -2.30 20.79 -7.66
N ASP A 311 -3.46 21.43 -7.68
CA ASP A 311 -3.55 22.89 -7.65
C ASP A 311 -3.21 23.45 -6.25
N GLU A 312 -2.94 24.76 -6.17
CA GLU A 312 -2.55 25.45 -4.93
C GLU A 312 -3.60 25.31 -3.81
N GLN A 313 -4.89 25.21 -4.16
CA GLN A 313 -5.95 25.03 -3.18
C GLN A 313 -5.88 23.64 -2.54
N ASN A 314 -5.65 22.60 -3.35
CA ASN A 314 -5.56 21.22 -2.86
C ASN A 314 -4.23 20.97 -2.12
N LEU A 315 -3.16 21.72 -2.41
CA LEU A 315 -1.92 21.66 -1.63
C LEU A 315 -2.12 22.07 -0.17
N LYS A 316 -3.03 23.02 0.10
CA LYS A 316 -3.35 23.45 1.48
C LYS A 316 -3.97 22.32 2.31
N LEU A 317 -4.54 21.29 1.68
CA LEU A 317 -5.11 20.13 2.36
C LEU A 317 -4.04 19.23 3.01
N PHE A 318 -2.77 19.37 2.65
CA PHE A 318 -1.66 18.62 3.27
C PHE A 318 -1.19 19.22 4.60
N LYS A 319 -1.69 20.39 5.01
CA LYS A 319 -1.28 21.04 6.27
C LYS A 319 -1.56 20.17 7.49
N ASP A 320 -2.68 19.46 7.49
CA ASP A 320 -3.12 18.62 8.62
C ASP A 320 -2.71 17.15 8.44
N ILE A 321 -1.94 16.84 7.39
CA ILE A 321 -1.51 15.48 7.07
C ILE A 321 -0.11 15.25 7.63
N THR A 322 0.07 14.13 8.32
CA THR A 322 1.39 13.67 8.76
C THR A 322 2.19 13.22 7.54
N ILE A 323 3.33 13.84 7.27
CA ILE A 323 4.21 13.49 6.16
C ILE A 323 5.39 12.64 6.68
N ALA A 324 5.54 11.46 6.09
CA ALA A 324 6.65 10.56 6.31
C ALA A 324 7.57 10.54 5.07
N ALA A 325 8.84 10.87 5.27
CA ALA A 325 9.87 10.82 4.24
C ALA A 325 10.83 9.68 4.54
N ILE A 326 11.18 8.85 3.53
CA ILE A 326 12.07 7.70 3.72
C ILE A 326 13.49 8.10 4.19
N GLY A 327 13.91 9.34 3.96
CA GLY A 327 15.25 9.77 4.34
C GLY A 327 15.54 11.26 4.09
N PRO A 328 16.75 11.71 4.43
CA PRO A 328 17.08 13.13 4.49
C PRO A 328 16.94 13.90 3.18
N VAL A 329 17.27 13.27 2.04
CA VAL A 329 17.16 13.91 0.71
C VAL A 329 15.70 14.19 0.37
N THR A 330 14.82 13.20 0.57
CA THR A 330 13.37 13.37 0.36
C THR A 330 12.80 14.39 1.33
N ALA A 331 13.21 14.35 2.61
CA ALA A 331 12.76 15.31 3.60
C ALA A 331 13.14 16.76 3.24
N LYS A 332 14.37 17.00 2.79
CA LYS A 332 14.82 18.31 2.30
C LYS A 332 14.02 18.82 1.11
N ALA A 333 13.64 17.93 0.18
CA ALA A 333 12.79 18.32 -0.95
C ALA A 333 11.39 18.76 -0.48
N ILE A 334 10.82 18.04 0.50
CA ILE A 334 9.51 18.36 1.08
C ILE A 334 9.54 19.69 1.84
N THR A 335 10.56 19.92 2.67
CA THR A 335 10.70 21.17 3.42
C THR A 335 10.99 22.37 2.52
N LYS A 336 11.78 22.19 1.45
CA LYS A 336 11.99 23.24 0.43
C LYS A 336 10.68 23.65 -0.27
N ALA A 337 9.73 22.74 -0.40
CA ALA A 337 8.40 23.02 -0.95
C ALA A 337 7.41 23.62 0.08
N GLY A 338 7.86 23.92 1.31
CA GLY A 338 7.06 24.57 2.34
C GLY A 338 6.24 23.63 3.22
N PHE A 339 6.48 22.32 3.19
CA PHE A 339 5.79 21.33 4.02
C PHE A 339 6.66 20.85 5.18
N THR A 340 6.04 20.51 6.30
CA THR A 340 6.74 19.91 7.45
C THR A 340 6.78 18.40 7.30
N VAL A 341 7.93 17.80 7.59
CA VAL A 341 8.09 16.35 7.67
C VAL A 341 8.12 15.95 9.14
N GLN A 342 7.14 15.14 9.56
CA GLN A 342 6.99 14.71 10.95
C GLN A 342 7.71 13.38 11.21
N VAL A 343 7.86 12.54 10.18
CA VAL A 343 8.45 11.21 10.33
C VAL A 343 9.59 11.02 9.33
N ILE A 344 10.79 10.74 9.86
CA ILE A 344 11.96 10.31 9.09
C ILE A 344 12.55 9.11 9.83
N PRO A 345 12.66 7.94 9.19
CA PRO A 345 13.24 6.76 9.83
C PRO A 345 14.77 6.88 9.97
N GLN A 346 15.33 6.13 10.91
CA GLN A 346 16.79 6.00 11.11
C GLN A 346 17.49 5.41 9.87
N LYS A 347 16.86 4.41 9.23
CA LYS A 347 17.35 3.76 8.02
C LYS A 347 16.46 4.10 6.83
N ALA A 348 17.05 4.36 5.67
CA ALA A 348 16.31 4.70 4.44
C ALA A 348 15.67 3.46 3.78
N THR A 349 14.77 2.80 4.51
CA THR A 349 14.03 1.60 4.07
C THR A 349 12.54 1.78 4.36
N VAL A 350 11.69 1.10 3.59
CA VAL A 350 10.23 1.16 3.84
C VAL A 350 9.88 0.56 5.20
N GLN A 351 10.51 -0.55 5.57
CA GLN A 351 10.29 -1.19 6.86
C GLN A 351 10.57 -0.23 8.02
N ALA A 352 11.74 0.43 8.01
CA ALA A 352 12.05 1.41 9.05
C ALA A 352 11.09 2.62 9.03
N MET A 353 10.60 3.02 7.85
CA MET A 353 9.58 4.07 7.73
C MET A 353 8.25 3.64 8.33
N VAL A 354 7.81 2.41 8.09
CA VAL A 354 6.61 1.81 8.71
C VAL A 354 6.74 1.82 10.23
N GLU A 355 7.86 1.33 10.77
CA GLU A 355 8.14 1.33 12.22
C GLU A 355 8.12 2.75 12.80
N ALA A 356 8.70 3.73 12.10
CA ALA A 356 8.71 5.12 12.51
C ALA A 356 7.30 5.75 12.52
N ILE A 357 6.45 5.44 11.53
CA ILE A 357 5.04 5.87 11.49
C ILE A 357 4.29 5.30 12.70
N VAL A 358 4.46 4.01 13.00
CA VAL A 358 3.82 3.38 14.17
C VAL A 358 4.24 4.06 15.46
N SER A 359 5.55 4.24 15.67
CA SER A 359 6.09 4.90 16.86
C SER A 359 5.53 6.32 17.03
N TYR A 360 5.45 7.09 15.95
CA TYR A 360 4.88 8.43 15.95
C TYR A 360 3.44 8.45 16.47
N PHE A 361 2.54 7.63 15.91
CA PHE A 361 1.13 7.62 16.33
C PHE A 361 0.91 7.03 17.73
N VAL A 362 1.70 6.04 18.12
CA VAL A 362 1.64 5.48 19.49
C VAL A 362 2.04 6.54 20.51
N SER A 363 3.10 7.33 20.25
CA SER A 363 3.54 8.40 21.15
C SER A 363 2.51 9.52 21.31
N GLN A 364 1.83 9.90 20.21
CA GLN A 364 0.78 10.92 20.23
C GLN A 364 -0.42 10.51 21.09
N ARG A 365 -0.84 9.23 21.02
CA ARG A 365 -1.95 8.71 21.84
C ARG A 365 -1.61 8.55 23.31
N ALA A 366 -0.33 8.33 23.64
CA ALA A 366 0.11 8.25 25.04
C ALA A 366 0.15 9.63 25.72
N GLY A 367 0.26 10.71 24.93
CA GLY A 367 0.28 12.10 25.42
C GLY A 367 -1.08 12.81 25.42
N SER A 368 -2.14 12.18 24.90
CA SER A 368 -3.53 12.67 24.87
C SER A 368 -4.39 11.96 25.90
#